data_AF-A0A1E4M8D4-F1
#
_entry.id   AF-A0A1E4M8D4-F1
#
_cell.length_a   1.000
_cell.length_b   1.000
_cell.length_c   1.000
_cell.angle_alpha   90.00
_cell.angle_beta   90.00
_cell.angle_gamma   90.00
#
_symmetry.space_group_name_H-M   'P 1'
#
loop_
_entity.id
_entity.type
_entity.pdbx_description
1 polymer ?
#
loop_
_entity_poly.entity_id
_entity_poly.type
_entity_poly.pdbx_seq_one_letter_code
_entity_poly.pdbx_strand_id
1 'polypeptide(L)'
;MAKSTRDLLEIVTAILLGLVSVATAFGAYQASVWAGESARYASVSQQLRDRNLTEALTTQLIYKDDARRMLDAISYNQEAILYPERLEEITAQQRVLIDSATPQLGAAWDAWVAAGYDESLFPITAAEYEAALFAAPQSMQYASYEADLLADAVGAKSDQLTAASVIFAFALFLLGVAGVNPGVRLVFGLVVGAAALFTAGLVVVLLAVF
;
A
#
# COMPACT_ATOMS: atom_id res chain seq x y z
N MET A 1 46.52 -15.70 41.30
CA MET A 1 45.29 -14.91 41.11
C MET A 1 44.93 -14.68 39.64
N ALA A 2 45.85 -14.33 38.74
CA ALA A 2 45.56 -14.02 37.33
C ALA A 2 44.97 -15.16 36.46
N LYS A 3 45.10 -16.43 36.88
CA LYS A 3 44.56 -17.58 36.15
C LYS A 3 43.02 -17.64 36.23
N SER A 4 42.46 -17.37 37.41
CA SER A 4 41.01 -17.39 37.65
C SER A 4 40.25 -16.30 36.89
N THR A 5 40.82 -15.09 36.77
CA THR A 5 40.20 -14.00 36.00
C THR A 5 40.20 -14.26 34.50
N ARG A 6 41.22 -14.95 33.99
CA ARG A 6 41.27 -15.37 32.58
C ARG A 6 40.23 -16.45 32.28
N ASP A 7 40.14 -17.47 33.13
CA ASP A 7 39.14 -18.54 32.97
C ASP A 7 37.71 -17.98 33.00
N LEU A 8 37.43 -17.01 33.88
CA LEU A 8 36.15 -16.32 33.93
C LEU A 8 35.87 -15.53 32.63
N LEU A 9 36.86 -14.79 32.11
CA LEU A 9 36.74 -14.04 30.86
C LEU A 9 36.47 -14.96 29.67
N GLU A 10 37.10 -16.14 29.61
CA GLU A 10 36.87 -17.14 28.57
C GLU A 10 35.43 -17.67 28.62
N ILE A 11 34.92 -17.99 29.82
CA ILE A 11 33.52 -18.43 30.00
C ILE A 11 32.53 -17.34 29.57
N VAL A 12 32.74 -16.09 30.01
CA VAL A 12 31.87 -14.96 29.66
C VAL A 12 31.89 -14.71 28.15
N THR A 13 33.06 -14.76 27.52
CA THR A 13 33.21 -14.60 26.07
C THR A 13 32.45 -15.68 25.31
N ALA A 14 32.55 -16.95 25.74
CA ALA A 14 31.84 -18.06 25.11
C ALA A 14 30.31 -17.90 25.21
N ILE A 15 29.80 -17.50 26.39
CA ILE A 15 28.37 -17.24 26.60
C ILE A 15 27.90 -16.09 25.70
N LEU A 16 28.61 -14.96 25.71
CA LEU A 16 28.27 -13.80 24.87
C LEU A 16 28.30 -14.17 23.39
N LEU A 17 29.28 -14.95 22.94
CA LEU A 17 29.38 -15.37 21.55
C LEU A 17 28.17 -16.21 21.12
N GLY A 18 27.72 -17.13 21.98
CA GLY A 18 26.49 -17.91 21.76
C GLY A 18 25.25 -17.03 21.69
N LEU A 19 25.07 -16.11 22.65
CA LEU A 19 23.92 -15.20 22.69
C LEU A 19 23.86 -14.27 21.48
N VAL A 20 24.97 -13.63 21.13
CA VAL A 20 25.04 -12.71 19.98
C VAL A 20 24.83 -13.47 18.68
N SER A 21 25.31 -14.72 18.56
CA SER A 21 25.09 -15.54 17.36
C SER A 21 23.61 -15.82 17.13
N VAL A 22 22.90 -16.22 18.19
CA VAL A 22 21.45 -16.46 18.13
C VAL A 22 20.70 -15.16 17.82
N ALA A 23 21.08 -14.04 18.45
CA ALA A 23 20.46 -12.74 18.21
C ALA A 23 20.66 -12.25 16.77
N THR A 24 21.86 -12.45 16.20
CA THR A 24 22.16 -12.15 14.79
C THR A 24 21.26 -12.97 13.86
N ALA A 25 21.21 -14.28 14.08
CA ALA A 25 20.41 -15.18 13.26
C ALA A 25 18.91 -14.85 13.34
N PHE A 26 18.42 -14.56 14.55
CA PHE A 26 17.04 -14.17 14.79
C PHE A 26 16.70 -12.83 14.12
N GLY A 27 17.56 -11.82 14.27
CA GLY A 27 17.36 -10.51 13.64
C GLY A 27 17.31 -10.61 12.11
N ALA A 28 18.22 -11.39 11.51
CA ALA A 28 18.25 -11.61 10.07
C ALA A 28 17.00 -12.36 9.57
N TYR A 29 16.55 -13.38 10.30
CA TYR A 29 15.31 -14.09 10.00
C TYR A 29 14.11 -13.16 10.05
N GLN A 30 13.94 -12.40 11.14
CA GLN A 30 12.80 -11.50 11.29
C GLN A 30 12.82 -10.38 10.25
N ALA A 31 13.99 -9.81 9.94
CA ALA A 31 14.11 -8.84 8.86
C ALA A 31 13.60 -9.39 7.53
N SER A 32 14.00 -10.62 7.16
CA SER A 32 13.52 -11.28 5.94
C SER A 32 12.01 -11.50 5.93
N VAL A 33 11.41 -11.88 7.06
CA VAL A 33 9.95 -12.03 7.19
C VAL A 33 9.24 -10.70 6.94
N TRP A 34 9.68 -9.62 7.60
CA TRP A 34 9.07 -8.31 7.42
C TRP A 34 9.31 -7.73 6.02
N ALA A 35 10.47 -7.97 5.42
CA ALA A 35 10.75 -7.60 4.03
C ALA A 35 9.78 -8.31 3.07
N GLY A 36 9.54 -9.61 3.27
CA GLY A 36 8.58 -10.36 2.46
C GLY A 36 7.16 -9.83 2.58
N GLU A 37 6.74 -9.46 3.79
CA GLU A 37 5.42 -8.88 4.04
C GLU A 37 5.28 -7.47 3.43
N SER A 38 6.32 -6.61 3.56
CA SER A 38 6.39 -5.31 2.90
C SER A 38 6.29 -5.45 1.38
N ALA A 39 7.04 -6.38 0.78
CA ALA A 39 6.98 -6.65 -0.66
C ALA A 39 5.59 -7.14 -1.12
N ARG A 40 4.88 -7.89 -0.27
CA ARG A 40 3.50 -8.30 -0.54
C ARG A 40 2.55 -7.11 -0.62
N TYR A 41 2.61 -6.19 0.36
CA TYR A 41 1.79 -4.97 0.33
C TYR A 41 2.14 -4.06 -0.85
N ALA A 42 3.43 -3.90 -1.17
CA ALA A 42 3.88 -3.15 -2.34
C ALA A 42 3.33 -3.76 -3.64
N SER A 43 3.34 -5.09 -3.76
CA SER A 43 2.74 -5.78 -4.91
C SER A 43 1.23 -5.55 -5.01
N VAL A 44 0.51 -5.58 -3.88
CA VAL A 44 -0.94 -5.27 -3.85
C VAL A 44 -1.20 -3.83 -4.27
N SER A 45 -0.42 -2.87 -3.75
CA SER A 45 -0.49 -1.46 -4.14
C SER A 45 -0.33 -1.31 -5.66
N GLN A 46 0.71 -1.93 -6.24
CA GLN A 46 0.96 -1.87 -7.68
C GLN A 46 -0.17 -2.49 -8.50
N GLN A 47 -0.65 -3.67 -8.13
CA GLN A 47 -1.78 -4.32 -8.82
C GLN A 47 -3.05 -3.46 -8.79
N LEU A 48 -3.31 -2.78 -7.66
CA LEU A 48 -4.42 -1.86 -7.52
C LEU A 48 -4.26 -0.60 -8.38
N ARG A 49 -3.04 -0.05 -8.52
CA ARG A 49 -2.77 1.07 -9.44
C ARG A 49 -3.01 0.69 -10.89
N ASP A 50 -2.54 -0.48 -11.31
CA ASP A 50 -2.69 -0.95 -12.69
C ASP A 50 -4.17 -1.19 -13.04
N ARG A 51 -4.92 -1.80 -12.10
CA ARG A 51 -6.37 -1.96 -12.25
C ARG A 51 -7.11 -0.63 -12.22
N ASN A 52 -6.76 0.26 -11.28
CA ASN A 52 -7.34 1.60 -11.21
C ASN A 52 -7.17 2.35 -12.54
N LEU A 53 -5.98 2.32 -13.14
CA LEU A 53 -5.74 2.97 -14.43
C LEU A 53 -6.65 2.41 -15.52
N THR A 54 -6.76 1.07 -15.59
CA THR A 54 -7.62 0.40 -16.57
C THR A 54 -9.08 0.77 -16.38
N GLU A 55 -9.58 0.71 -15.15
CA GLU A 55 -10.97 1.06 -14.81
C GLU A 55 -11.23 2.56 -15.05
N ALA A 56 -10.32 3.45 -14.64
CA ALA A 56 -10.48 4.89 -14.83
C ALA A 56 -10.56 5.26 -16.31
N LEU A 57 -9.76 4.62 -17.18
CA LEU A 57 -9.86 4.82 -18.63
C LEU A 57 -11.18 4.30 -19.19
N THR A 58 -11.62 3.12 -18.75
CA THR A 58 -12.94 2.57 -19.13
C THR A 58 -14.06 3.51 -18.71
N THR A 59 -14.06 4.00 -17.47
CA THR A 59 -15.03 4.97 -16.96
C THR A 59 -15.03 6.25 -17.78
N GLN A 60 -13.86 6.80 -18.16
CA GLN A 60 -13.80 8.01 -18.98
C GLN A 60 -14.38 7.80 -20.37
N LEU A 61 -14.14 6.63 -20.99
CA LEU A 61 -14.73 6.29 -22.28
C LEU A 61 -16.25 6.17 -22.19
N ILE A 62 -16.75 5.47 -21.17
CA ILE A 62 -18.18 5.32 -20.89
C ILE A 62 -18.81 6.70 -20.69
N TYR A 63 -18.25 7.52 -19.79
CA TYR A 63 -18.74 8.86 -19.50
C TYR A 63 -18.85 9.72 -20.77
N LYS A 64 -17.82 9.68 -21.63
CA LYS A 64 -17.82 10.45 -22.87
C LYS A 64 -18.88 9.97 -23.86
N ASP A 65 -19.04 8.66 -23.99
CA ASP A 65 -20.01 8.04 -24.89
C ASP A 65 -21.46 8.31 -24.42
N ASP A 66 -21.71 8.15 -23.12
CA ASP A 66 -22.96 8.50 -22.45
C ASP A 66 -23.29 9.99 -22.58
N ALA A 67 -22.32 10.88 -22.30
CA ALA A 67 -22.49 12.32 -22.44
C ALA A 67 -22.89 12.69 -23.88
N ARG A 68 -22.27 12.05 -24.87
CA ARG A 68 -22.60 12.26 -26.28
C ARG A 68 -24.03 11.82 -26.58
N ARG A 69 -24.41 10.59 -26.20
CA ARG A 69 -25.77 10.07 -26.42
C ARG A 69 -26.82 10.94 -25.74
N MET A 70 -26.55 11.41 -24.52
CA MET A 70 -27.42 12.31 -23.79
C MET A 70 -27.57 13.66 -24.52
N LEU A 71 -26.47 14.26 -25.00
CA LEU A 71 -26.55 15.51 -25.76
C LEU A 71 -27.30 15.33 -27.08
N ASP A 72 -27.07 14.23 -27.80
CA ASP A 72 -27.82 13.88 -29.01
C ASP A 72 -29.31 13.70 -28.68
N ALA A 73 -29.65 13.03 -27.57
CA ALA A 73 -31.01 12.86 -27.06
C ALA A 73 -31.67 14.20 -26.68
N ILE A 74 -30.93 15.13 -26.07
CA ILE A 74 -31.43 16.48 -25.74
C ILE A 74 -31.70 17.28 -27.01
N SER A 75 -30.91 17.11 -28.07
CA SER A 75 -31.13 17.81 -29.35
C SER A 75 -32.50 17.47 -29.96
N TYR A 76 -32.99 16.24 -29.77
CA TYR A 76 -34.33 15.83 -30.18
C TYR A 76 -35.45 16.56 -29.42
N ASN A 77 -35.24 17.04 -28.19
CA ASN A 77 -36.24 17.87 -27.51
C ASN A 77 -36.48 19.20 -28.26
N GLN A 78 -35.44 19.76 -28.89
CA GLN A 78 -35.61 20.96 -29.72
C GLN A 78 -36.39 20.64 -30.99
N GLU A 79 -36.15 19.49 -31.61
CA GLU A 79 -36.92 19.03 -32.77
C GLU A 79 -38.41 18.82 -32.40
N ALA A 80 -38.69 18.25 -31.24
CA ALA A 80 -40.06 18.03 -30.75
C ALA A 80 -40.84 19.33 -30.55
N ILE A 81 -40.16 20.42 -30.13
CA ILE A 81 -40.76 21.75 -30.00
C ILE A 81 -41.09 22.35 -31.38
N LEU A 82 -40.22 22.11 -32.37
CA LEU A 82 -40.39 22.64 -33.73
C LEU A 82 -41.42 21.86 -34.55
N TYR A 83 -41.54 20.55 -34.33
CA TYR A 83 -42.39 19.63 -35.08
C TYR A 83 -43.28 18.81 -34.13
N PRO A 84 -44.28 19.42 -33.48
CA PRO A 84 -45.13 18.75 -32.48
C PRO A 84 -45.94 17.58 -33.07
N GLU A 85 -46.23 17.59 -34.37
CA GLU A 85 -46.89 16.50 -35.08
C GLU A 85 -46.04 15.22 -35.19
N ARG A 86 -44.72 15.31 -34.97
CA ARG A 86 -43.76 14.19 -34.98
C ARG A 86 -43.32 13.76 -33.58
N LEU A 87 -43.97 14.26 -32.52
CA LEU A 87 -43.55 14.05 -31.13
C LEU A 87 -43.33 12.57 -30.77
N GLU A 88 -44.21 11.67 -31.20
CA GLU A 88 -44.10 10.24 -30.92
C GLU A 88 -42.85 9.61 -31.57
N GLU A 89 -42.60 9.95 -32.84
CA GLU A 89 -41.41 9.49 -33.60
C GLU A 89 -40.11 9.99 -32.95
N ILE A 90 -40.07 11.27 -32.60
CA ILE A 90 -38.91 11.93 -32.00
C ILE A 90 -38.61 11.34 -30.62
N THR A 91 -39.65 11.12 -29.80
CA THR A 91 -39.51 10.48 -28.48
C THR A 91 -38.99 9.06 -28.60
N ALA A 92 -39.44 8.29 -29.60
CA ALA A 92 -38.93 6.96 -29.86
C ALA A 92 -37.44 6.98 -30.26
N GLN A 93 -37.01 7.93 -31.09
CA GLN A 93 -35.60 8.10 -31.49
C GLN A 93 -34.72 8.48 -30.29
N GLN A 94 -35.20 9.39 -29.45
CA GLN A 94 -34.54 9.76 -28.20
C GLN A 94 -34.35 8.54 -27.29
N ARG A 95 -35.40 7.72 -27.15
CA ARG A 95 -35.35 6.51 -26.32
C ARG A 95 -34.32 5.51 -26.83
N VAL A 96 -34.22 5.30 -28.15
CA VAL A 96 -33.18 4.43 -28.74
C VAL A 96 -31.77 4.87 -28.35
N LEU A 97 -31.50 6.17 -28.34
CA LEU A 97 -30.18 6.67 -27.92
C LEU A 97 -29.91 6.37 -26.44
N ILE A 98 -30.86 6.67 -25.56
CA ILE A 98 -30.69 6.47 -24.11
C ILE A 98 -30.62 4.99 -23.74
N ASP A 99 -31.43 4.13 -24.36
CA ASP A 99 -31.40 2.68 -24.12
C ASP A 99 -30.12 2.02 -24.65
N SER A 100 -29.41 2.67 -25.58
CA SER A 100 -28.09 2.23 -26.04
C SER A 100 -26.93 2.68 -25.14
N ALA A 101 -27.22 3.53 -24.15
CA ALA A 101 -26.25 4.03 -23.19
C ALA A 101 -26.12 3.10 -21.97
N THR A 102 -25.40 3.53 -20.94
CA THR A 102 -25.38 2.78 -19.69
C THR A 102 -26.77 2.70 -19.02
N PRO A 103 -27.09 1.60 -18.34
CA PRO A 103 -28.35 1.48 -17.60
C PRO A 103 -28.55 2.59 -16.56
N GLN A 104 -27.46 3.06 -15.95
CA GLN A 104 -27.49 4.12 -14.96
C GLN A 104 -27.84 5.47 -15.58
N LEU A 105 -27.32 5.78 -16.77
CA LEU A 105 -27.75 6.96 -17.51
C LEU A 105 -29.24 6.86 -17.87
N GLY A 106 -29.69 5.68 -18.32
CA GLY A 106 -31.11 5.46 -18.64
C GLY A 106 -32.04 5.69 -17.44
N ALA A 107 -31.69 5.18 -16.27
CA ALA A 107 -32.46 5.40 -15.05
C ALA A 107 -32.47 6.88 -14.63
N ALA A 108 -31.32 7.55 -14.70
CA ALA A 108 -31.22 8.98 -14.37
C ALA A 108 -31.98 9.86 -15.38
N TRP A 109 -31.96 9.47 -16.66
CA TRP A 109 -32.75 10.10 -17.72
C TRP A 109 -34.25 10.01 -17.44
N ASP A 110 -34.74 8.82 -17.09
CA ASP A 110 -36.15 8.60 -16.79
C ASP A 110 -36.61 9.44 -15.58
N ALA A 111 -35.77 9.54 -14.55
CA ALA A 111 -36.03 10.41 -13.40
C ALA A 111 -36.06 11.91 -13.79
N TRP A 112 -35.13 12.34 -14.64
CA TRP A 112 -35.05 13.72 -15.11
C TRP A 112 -36.28 14.13 -15.94
N VAL A 113 -36.71 13.26 -16.87
CA VAL A 113 -37.92 13.46 -17.68
C VAL A 113 -39.17 13.48 -16.79
N ALA A 114 -39.29 12.54 -15.86
CA ALA A 114 -40.43 12.48 -14.94
C ALA A 114 -40.54 13.72 -14.04
N ALA A 115 -39.42 14.36 -13.73
CA ALA A 115 -39.36 15.61 -12.97
C ALA A 115 -39.59 16.87 -13.84
N GLY A 116 -39.89 16.72 -15.13
CA GLY A 116 -40.07 17.86 -16.03
C GLY A 116 -38.77 18.59 -16.35
N TYR A 117 -37.66 17.86 -16.42
CA TYR A 117 -36.32 18.35 -16.75
C TYR A 117 -35.70 19.28 -15.68
N ASP A 118 -35.95 19.00 -14.40
CA ASP A 118 -35.31 19.70 -13.28
C ASP A 118 -33.77 19.67 -13.41
N GLU A 119 -33.13 20.85 -13.43
CA GLU A 119 -31.67 20.99 -13.56
C GLU A 119 -30.90 20.26 -12.44
N SER A 120 -31.48 20.13 -11.25
CA SER A 120 -30.86 19.42 -10.12
C SER A 120 -30.78 17.90 -10.33
N LEU A 121 -31.57 17.37 -11.27
CA LEU A 121 -31.62 15.95 -11.63
C LEU A 121 -30.95 15.68 -12.98
N PHE A 122 -30.04 16.55 -13.42
CA PHE A 122 -29.36 16.38 -14.69
C PHE A 122 -28.65 15.02 -14.74
N PRO A 123 -28.92 14.15 -15.75
CA PRO A 123 -28.63 12.71 -15.63
C PRO A 123 -27.17 12.34 -15.38
N ILE A 124 -26.24 13.05 -16.03
CA ILE A 124 -24.80 12.73 -15.93
C ILE A 124 -24.16 13.19 -14.61
N THR A 125 -24.85 14.04 -13.85
CA THR A 125 -24.45 14.50 -12.51
C THR A 125 -25.29 13.86 -11.42
N ALA A 126 -26.16 12.91 -11.75
CA ALA A 126 -26.93 12.17 -10.77
C ALA A 126 -25.98 11.35 -9.88
N ALA A 127 -26.21 11.37 -8.57
CA ALA A 127 -25.32 10.74 -7.61
C ALA A 127 -25.15 9.24 -7.87
N GLU A 128 -26.21 8.55 -8.27
CA GLU A 128 -26.20 7.11 -8.60
C GLU A 128 -25.39 6.83 -9.87
N TYR A 129 -25.46 7.72 -10.86
CA TYR A 129 -24.66 7.62 -12.09
C TYR A 129 -23.17 7.81 -11.78
N GLU A 130 -22.82 8.87 -11.04
CA GLU A 130 -21.45 9.15 -10.64
C GLU A 130 -20.87 8.02 -9.78
N ALA A 131 -21.64 7.52 -8.81
CA ALA A 131 -21.21 6.43 -7.96
C ALA A 131 -20.94 5.16 -8.78
N ALA A 132 -21.82 4.82 -9.73
CA ALA A 132 -21.65 3.63 -10.56
C ALA A 132 -20.39 3.71 -11.45
N LEU A 133 -20.05 4.91 -11.94
CA LEU A 133 -18.92 5.10 -12.83
C LEU A 133 -17.58 5.27 -12.08
N PHE A 134 -17.57 6.07 -11.01
CA PHE A 134 -16.33 6.56 -10.40
C PHE A 134 -15.98 5.90 -9.06
N ALA A 135 -16.92 5.25 -8.36
CA ALA A 135 -16.64 4.69 -7.04
C ALA A 135 -15.57 3.58 -7.07
N ALA A 136 -15.62 2.70 -8.08
CA ALA A 136 -14.66 1.61 -8.23
C ALA A 136 -13.22 2.11 -8.42
N PRO A 137 -12.90 2.96 -9.43
CA PRO A 137 -11.55 3.48 -9.58
C PRO A 137 -11.11 4.30 -8.34
N GLN A 138 -11.95 5.16 -7.79
CA GLN A 138 -11.60 5.93 -6.58
C GLN A 138 -11.26 5.00 -5.39
N SER A 139 -12.03 3.94 -5.18
CA SER A 139 -11.78 2.95 -4.13
C SER A 139 -10.46 2.22 -4.33
N MET A 140 -10.12 1.85 -5.58
CA MET A 140 -8.83 1.22 -5.89
C MET A 140 -7.65 2.17 -5.67
N GLN A 141 -7.82 3.45 -6.00
CA GLN A 141 -6.80 4.47 -5.73
C GLN A 141 -6.53 4.61 -4.23
N TYR A 142 -7.59 4.70 -3.42
CA TYR A 142 -7.47 4.78 -1.98
C TYR A 142 -6.85 3.51 -1.38
N ALA A 143 -7.34 2.33 -1.80
CA ALA A 143 -6.80 1.05 -1.34
C ALA A 143 -5.33 0.84 -1.74
N SER A 144 -4.91 1.31 -2.92
CA SER A 144 -3.50 1.31 -3.31
C SER A 144 -2.66 2.17 -2.38
N TYR A 145 -3.12 3.38 -2.08
CA TYR A 145 -2.41 4.31 -1.20
C TYR A 145 -2.21 3.72 0.20
N GLU A 146 -3.25 3.14 0.79
CA GLU A 146 -3.16 2.49 2.09
C GLU A 146 -2.24 1.26 2.07
N ALA A 147 -2.27 0.46 0.99
CA ALA A 147 -1.35 -0.65 0.83
C ALA A 147 0.12 -0.20 0.72
N ASP A 148 0.39 0.93 0.07
CA ASP A 148 1.71 1.56 -0.02
C ASP A 148 2.22 1.98 1.37
N LEU A 149 1.37 2.67 2.14
CA LEU A 149 1.70 3.08 3.51
C LEU A 149 1.99 1.88 4.42
N LEU A 150 1.23 0.80 4.29
CA LEU A 150 1.48 -0.44 5.02
C LEU A 150 2.80 -1.09 4.59
N ALA A 151 3.12 -1.07 3.28
CA ALA A 151 4.39 -1.59 2.77
C ALA A 151 5.58 -0.84 3.38
N ASP A 152 5.52 0.49 3.43
CA ASP A 152 6.55 1.35 4.01
C ASP A 152 6.68 1.14 5.53
N ALA A 153 5.56 1.14 6.26
CA ALA A 153 5.55 0.95 7.70
C ALA A 153 6.11 -0.42 8.12
N VAL A 154 5.79 -1.47 7.35
CA VAL A 154 6.34 -2.81 7.57
C VAL A 154 7.81 -2.91 7.13
N GLY A 155 8.16 -2.26 6.02
CA GLY A 155 9.54 -2.21 5.50
C GLY A 155 10.50 -1.56 6.51
N ALA A 156 10.07 -0.49 7.17
CA ALA A 156 10.86 0.17 8.21
C ALA A 156 11.25 -0.78 9.36
N LYS A 157 10.39 -1.75 9.72
CA LYS A 157 10.72 -2.77 10.74
C LYS A 157 11.81 -3.72 10.25
N SER A 158 11.74 -4.14 8.99
CA SER A 158 12.79 -4.94 8.35
C SER A 158 14.15 -4.22 8.37
N ASP A 159 14.15 -2.94 8.03
CA ASP A 159 15.38 -2.13 7.99
C ASP A 159 16.01 -1.99 9.37
N GLN A 160 15.20 -1.75 10.40
CA GLN A 160 15.67 -1.66 11.78
C GLN A 160 16.25 -3.00 12.28
N LEU A 161 15.60 -4.13 11.97
CA LEU A 161 16.10 -5.46 12.33
C LEU A 161 17.37 -5.85 11.56
N THR A 162 17.48 -5.41 10.31
CA THR A 162 18.70 -5.54 9.51
C THR A 162 19.85 -4.75 10.15
N ALA A 163 19.60 -3.50 10.55
CA ALA A 163 20.57 -2.68 11.27
C ALA A 163 21.01 -3.32 12.59
N ALA A 164 20.07 -3.86 13.39
CA ALA A 164 20.40 -4.59 14.61
C ALA A 164 21.27 -5.82 14.35
N SER A 165 20.98 -6.57 13.28
CA SER A 165 21.77 -7.74 12.87
C SER A 165 23.20 -7.36 12.49
N VAL A 166 23.40 -6.23 11.83
CA VAL A 166 24.73 -5.67 11.54
C VAL A 166 25.46 -5.30 12.83
N ILE A 167 24.78 -4.69 13.80
CA ILE A 167 25.36 -4.38 15.12
C ILE A 167 25.80 -5.66 15.84
N PHE A 168 24.99 -6.72 15.81
CA PHE A 168 25.35 -8.01 16.39
C PHE A 168 26.54 -8.66 15.67
N ALA A 169 26.64 -8.54 14.35
CA ALA A 169 27.80 -9.02 13.60
C ALA A 169 29.09 -8.32 14.03
N PHE A 170 29.06 -7.01 14.31
CA PHE A 170 30.21 -6.31 14.89
C PHE A 170 30.54 -6.80 16.31
N ALA A 171 29.54 -7.09 17.14
CA ALA A 171 29.77 -7.67 18.47
C ALA A 171 30.43 -9.05 18.37
N LEU A 172 29.99 -9.91 17.44
CA LEU A 172 30.63 -11.20 17.15
C LEU A 172 32.08 -11.04 16.71
N PHE A 173 32.34 -10.06 15.84
CA PHE A 173 33.69 -9.75 15.39
C PHE A 173 34.61 -9.40 16.57
N LEU A 174 34.17 -8.52 17.47
CA LEU A 174 34.95 -8.14 18.66
C LEU A 174 35.21 -9.34 19.58
N LEU A 175 34.21 -10.20 19.81
CA LEU A 175 34.35 -11.41 20.62
C LEU A 175 35.28 -12.44 19.96
N GLY A 176 35.24 -12.57 18.64
CA GLY A 176 36.15 -13.41 17.86
C GLY A 176 37.60 -12.96 17.99
N VAL A 177 37.86 -11.65 17.89
CA VAL A 177 39.20 -11.08 18.12
C VAL A 177 39.64 -11.25 19.57
N ALA A 178 38.72 -11.11 20.53
CA ALA A 178 39.02 -11.31 21.95
C ALA A 178 39.46 -12.75 22.25
N GLY A 179 38.83 -13.74 21.62
CA GLY A 179 39.13 -15.17 21.84
C GLY A 179 40.53 -15.60 21.41
N VAL A 180 41.15 -14.90 20.46
CA VAL A 180 42.50 -15.25 19.95
C VAL A 180 43.62 -14.41 20.55
N ASN A 181 43.31 -13.38 21.34
CA ASN A 181 44.29 -12.43 21.82
C ASN A 181 44.86 -12.81 23.20
N PRO A 182 46.19 -12.90 23.38
CA PRO A 182 46.80 -13.22 24.67
C PRO A 182 46.76 -12.07 25.69
N GLY A 183 46.49 -10.83 25.27
CA GLY A 183 46.53 -9.64 26.12
C GLY A 183 45.26 -9.41 26.93
N VAL A 184 45.27 -9.75 28.23
CA VAL A 184 44.09 -9.65 29.13
C VAL A 184 43.42 -8.27 29.14
N ARG A 185 44.19 -7.17 29.11
CA ARG A 185 43.63 -5.80 29.07
C ARG A 185 42.85 -5.52 27.79
N LEU A 186 43.37 -5.99 26.66
CA LEU A 186 42.76 -5.82 25.35
C LEU A 186 41.51 -6.70 25.23
N VAL A 187 41.59 -7.96 25.68
CA VAL A 187 40.45 -8.89 25.75
C VAL A 187 39.32 -8.27 26.58
N PHE A 188 39.62 -7.73 27.76
CA PHE A 188 38.62 -7.08 28.59
C PHE A 188 37.94 -5.91 27.86
N GLY A 189 38.71 -5.03 27.20
CA GLY A 189 38.16 -3.92 26.42
C GLY A 189 37.27 -4.37 25.27
N LEU A 190 37.67 -5.43 24.55
CA LEU A 190 36.90 -6.01 23.44
C LEU A 190 35.59 -6.64 23.93
N VAL A 191 35.63 -7.38 25.04
CA VAL A 191 34.44 -8.00 25.64
C VAL A 191 33.44 -6.95 26.11
N VAL A 192 33.91 -5.89 26.78
CA VAL A 192 33.06 -4.76 27.20
C VAL A 192 32.45 -4.04 25.99
N GLY A 193 33.25 -3.78 24.95
CA GLY A 193 32.76 -3.18 23.71
C GLY A 193 31.71 -4.05 23.01
N ALA A 194 31.93 -5.37 22.95
CA ALA A 194 30.97 -6.30 22.39
C ALA A 194 29.66 -6.36 23.19
N ALA A 195 29.74 -6.36 24.53
CA ALA A 195 28.56 -6.33 25.39
C ALA A 195 27.75 -5.03 25.21
N ALA A 196 28.43 -3.90 25.04
CA ALA A 196 27.79 -2.61 24.75
C ALA A 196 27.08 -2.62 23.39
N LEU A 197 27.74 -3.12 22.33
CA LEU A 197 27.12 -3.29 21.01
C LEU A 197 25.92 -4.25 21.05
N PHE A 198 26.06 -5.38 21.75
CA PHE A 198 24.97 -6.33 21.92
C PHE A 198 23.76 -5.69 22.61
N THR A 199 23.99 -4.89 23.65
CA THR A 199 22.92 -4.18 24.35
C THR A 199 22.26 -3.13 23.45
N ALA A 200 23.05 -2.37 22.68
CA ALA A 200 22.54 -1.41 21.70
C ALA A 200 21.69 -2.10 20.63
N GLY A 201 22.15 -3.23 20.09
CA GLY A 201 21.41 -4.03 19.13
C GLY A 201 20.09 -4.55 19.70
N LEU A 202 20.08 -5.02 20.96
CA LEU A 202 18.85 -5.41 21.65
C LEU A 202 17.86 -4.25 21.79
N VAL A 203 18.33 -3.05 22.11
CA VAL A 203 17.47 -1.85 22.17
C VAL A 203 16.84 -1.58 20.80
N VAL A 204 17.61 -1.67 19.71
CA VAL A 204 17.07 -1.49 18.36
C VAL A 204 16.01 -2.55 18.03
N VAL A 205 16.26 -3.83 18.36
CA VAL A 205 15.27 -4.91 18.16
C VAL A 205 14.00 -4.64 18.96
N LEU A 206 14.12 -4.21 20.22
CA LEU A 206 12.96 -3.92 21.06
C LEU A 206 12.13 -2.77 20.50
N LEU A 207 12.77 -1.71 20.02
CA LEU A 207 12.09 -0.58 19.38
C LEU A 207 11.46 -0.92 18.02
N ALA A 208 11.97 -1.94 17.33
CA ALA A 208 11.41 -2.39 16.06
C ALA A 208 10.18 -3.29 16.24
N VAL A 209 10.10 -4.00 17.37
CA VAL A 209 9.04 -4.95 17.69
C VAL A 209 7.86 -4.29 18.41
N PHE A 210 8.12 -3.30 19.27
CA PHE A 210 7.13 -2.58 20.09
C PHE A 210 6.94 -1.14 19.62
#